data_AF-A0A094SE87-F1
#
_entry.id   AF-A0A094SE87-F1
#
_cell.length_a   1.000
_cell.length_b   1.000
_cell.length_c   1.000
_cell.angle_alpha   90.00
_cell.angle_beta   90.00
_cell.angle_gamma   90.00
#
_symmetry.space_group_name_H-M   'P 1'
#
loop_
_entity.id
_entity.type
_entity.pdbx_description
1 polymer ?
#
loop_
_entity_poly.entity_id
_entity_poly.type
_entity_poly.pdbx_seq_one_letter_code
_entity_poly.pdbx_strand_id
1 'polypeptide(L)'
;MYLRLLALTIMIGWAAWIAGYDLKHHLIRNESLLFGILVISPLCISLGWKPTFDSQLAVLVGVLSLITLLDLIGAGDTKLLIISLPWLDLSNWQMTAVAFSILILCQVLLIRAMARKIPTRIALAPAILLASAVNLAS
;
A
#
# COMPACT_ATOMS: atom_id res chain seq x y z
N MET A 1 11.42 -21.99 8.63
CA MET A 1 10.19 -21.60 9.35
C MET A 1 10.36 -20.31 10.14
N TYR A 2 11.34 -20.21 11.05
CA TYR A 2 11.58 -19.00 11.87
C TYR A 2 11.84 -17.71 11.08
N LEU A 3 12.65 -17.77 10.01
CA LEU A 3 12.93 -16.59 9.17
C LEU A 3 11.66 -16.00 8.53
N ARG A 4 10.75 -16.86 8.05
CA ARG A 4 9.46 -16.42 7.46
C ARG A 4 8.58 -15.75 8.49
N LEU A 5 8.50 -16.33 9.70
CA LEU A 5 7.72 -15.77 10.79
C LEU A 5 8.23 -14.38 11.18
N LEU A 6 9.54 -14.23 11.32
CA LEU A 6 10.18 -12.97 11.67
C LEU A 6 9.98 -11.90 10.58
N ALA A 7 10.15 -12.27 9.31
CA ALA A 7 9.90 -11.37 8.19
C ALA A 7 8.45 -10.89 8.15
N LEU A 8 7.48 -11.80 8.38
CA LEU A 8 6.06 -11.45 8.48
C LEU A 8 5.80 -10.48 9.64
N THR A 9 6.38 -10.72 10.81
CA THR A 9 6.25 -9.80 11.96
C THR A 9 6.78 -8.41 11.63
N ILE A 10 7.92 -8.31 10.95
CA ILE A 10 8.50 -7.02 10.53
C ILE A 10 7.60 -6.32 9.51
N MET A 11 7.10 -7.05 8.50
CA MET A 11 6.20 -6.50 7.47
C MET A 11 4.88 -6.00 8.07
N ILE A 12 4.26 -6.78 8.97
CA ILE A 12 3.03 -6.39 9.67
C ILE A 12 3.29 -5.17 10.57
N GLY A 13 4.39 -5.16 11.31
CA GLY A 13 4.76 -4.03 12.17
C GLY A 13 4.98 -2.74 11.37
N TRP A 14 5.66 -2.83 10.23
CA TRP A 14 5.85 -1.71 9.31
C TRP A 14 4.53 -1.22 8.71
N ALA A 15 3.68 -2.13 8.25
CA ALA A 15 2.37 -1.78 7.70
C ALA A 15 1.48 -1.09 8.75
N ALA A 16 1.44 -1.62 9.97
CA ALA A 16 0.71 -1.02 11.09
C ALA A 16 1.25 0.37 11.46
N TRP A 17 2.57 0.56 11.42
CA TRP A 17 3.19 1.86 11.68
C TRP A 17 2.77 2.91 10.65
N ILE A 18 2.83 2.59 9.35
CA ILE A 18 2.38 3.49 8.28
C ILE A 18 0.88 3.77 8.42
N ALA A 19 0.06 2.73 8.53
CA ALA A 19 -1.39 2.86 8.61
C ALA A 19 -1.82 3.70 9.82
N GLY A 20 -1.23 3.48 10.99
CA GLY A 20 -1.53 4.25 12.19
C GLY A 20 -1.12 5.72 12.07
N TYR A 21 0.04 6.00 11.45
CA TYR A 21 0.48 7.37 11.24
C TYR A 21 -0.38 8.09 10.20
N ASP A 22 -0.72 7.41 9.10
CA ASP A 22 -1.56 7.96 8.03
C ASP A 22 -3.00 8.22 8.52
N LEU A 23 -3.58 7.33 9.34
CA LEU A 23 -4.89 7.55 9.96
C LEU A 23 -4.93 8.77 10.88
N LYS A 24 -3.82 9.07 11.58
CA LYS A 24 -3.75 10.17 12.54
C LYS A 24 -3.39 11.51 11.89
N HIS A 25 -2.54 11.47 10.87
CA HIS A 25 -1.89 12.68 10.33
C HIS A 25 -2.15 12.89 8.84
N HIS A 26 -2.81 11.96 8.14
CA HIS A 26 -3.03 11.97 6.68
C HIS A 26 -1.74 12.22 5.89
N LEU A 27 -0.66 11.60 6.36
CA LEU A 27 0.71 11.79 5.90
C LEU A 27 1.46 10.47 5.99
N ILE A 28 2.27 10.18 4.98
CA ILE A 28 3.21 9.05 4.99
C ILE A 28 4.61 9.63 5.04
N ARG A 29 5.38 9.27 6.08
CA ARG A 29 6.74 9.82 6.29
C ARG A 29 7.73 9.20 5.31
N ASN A 30 8.66 9.99 4.79
CA ASN A 30 9.72 9.46 3.93
C ASN A 30 10.58 8.40 4.64
N GLU A 31 10.77 8.51 5.96
CA GLU A 31 11.47 7.51 6.77
C GLU A 31 10.83 6.12 6.69
N SER A 32 9.50 6.03 6.72
CA SER A 32 8.81 4.74 6.62
C SER A 32 8.88 4.18 5.20
N LEU A 33 8.86 5.03 4.18
CA LEU A 33 9.08 4.62 2.79
C LEU A 33 10.52 4.13 2.55
N LEU A 34 11.52 4.83 3.12
CA LEU A 34 12.92 4.40 3.10
C LEU A 34 13.09 3.05 3.78
N PHE A 35 12.43 2.82 4.92
CA PHE A 35 12.40 1.50 5.55
C PHE A 35 11.78 0.43 4.64
N GLY A 36 10.72 0.78 3.91
CA GLY A 36 10.13 -0.09 2.89
C GLY A 36 11.17 -0.53 1.83
N ILE A 37 11.93 0.41 1.28
CA ILE A 37 12.92 0.14 0.25
C ILE A 37 14.14 -0.62 0.81
N LEU A 38 14.65 -0.21 1.97
CA LEU A 38 15.92 -0.72 2.51
C LEU A 38 15.77 -2.00 3.33
N VAL A 39 14.58 -2.26 3.89
CA VAL A 39 14.35 -3.41 4.78
C VAL A 39 13.29 -4.34 4.21
N ILE A 40 12.12 -3.82 3.82
CA ILE A 40 11.02 -4.68 3.34
C ILE A 40 11.33 -5.28 1.98
N SER A 41 11.84 -4.50 1.02
CA SER A 41 12.19 -5.03 -0.31
C SER A 41 13.25 -6.16 -0.26
N PRO A 42 14.37 -6.03 0.48
CA PRO A 42 15.30 -7.14 0.67
C PRO A 42 14.68 -8.34 1.39
N LEU A 43 13.80 -8.11 2.37
CA LEU A 43 13.07 -9.19 3.04
C LEU A 43 12.21 -9.97 2.04
N CYS A 44 11.43 -9.29 1.18
CA CYS A 44 10.64 -9.93 0.13
C CYS A 44 11.51 -10.80 -0.79
N ILE A 45 12.67 -10.29 -1.22
CA ILE A 45 13.64 -11.06 -2.04
C ILE A 45 14.14 -12.28 -1.28
N SER A 46 14.51 -12.12 -0.01
CA SER A 46 15.00 -13.23 0.84
C SER A 46 13.94 -14.31 1.08
N LEU A 47 12.66 -13.95 1.01
CA LEU A 47 11.53 -14.88 1.08
C LEU A 47 11.25 -15.60 -0.25
N GLY A 48 11.97 -15.24 -1.32
CA GLY A 48 11.84 -15.81 -2.65
C GLY A 48 10.78 -15.11 -3.52
N TRP A 49 10.23 -13.98 -3.06
CA TRP A 49 9.34 -13.17 -3.89
C TRP A 49 10.15 -12.45 -4.96
N LYS A 50 9.71 -12.57 -6.21
CA LYS A 50 10.39 -11.96 -7.35
C LYS A 50 9.65 -10.68 -7.72
N PRO A 51 10.31 -9.52 -7.69
CA PRO A 51 9.69 -8.32 -8.20
C PRO A 51 9.48 -8.45 -9.71
N THR A 52 8.32 -8.02 -10.18
CA THR A 52 7.98 -7.92 -11.60
C THR A 52 8.35 -6.54 -12.09
N PHE A 53 9.07 -6.48 -13.20
CA PHE A 53 9.41 -5.23 -13.88
C PHE A 53 9.07 -5.40 -15.36
N ASP A 54 7.95 -4.82 -15.77
CA ASP A 54 7.50 -4.79 -17.16
C ASP A 54 7.11 -3.35 -17.56
N SER A 55 7.11 -3.09 -18.86
CA SER A 55 6.60 -1.90 -19.54
C SER A 55 5.23 -1.45 -19.03
N GLN A 56 4.31 -2.38 -18.75
CA GLN A 56 2.99 -2.07 -18.19
C GLN A 56 3.09 -1.41 -16.81
N LEU A 57 4.00 -1.90 -15.97
CA LEU A 57 4.24 -1.35 -14.64
C LEU A 57 4.86 0.05 -14.74
N ALA A 58 5.80 0.25 -15.67
CA ALA A 58 6.38 1.57 -15.92
C ALA A 58 5.33 2.60 -16.36
N VAL A 59 4.39 2.20 -17.24
CA VAL A 59 3.26 3.05 -17.64
C VAL A 59 2.38 3.36 -16.42
N LEU A 60 2.06 2.37 -15.60
CA LEU A 60 1.23 2.57 -14.41
C LEU A 60 1.89 3.52 -13.40
N VAL A 61 3.19 3.38 -13.17
CA VAL A 61 3.99 4.30 -12.33
C VAL A 61 3.97 5.71 -12.92
N GLY A 62 4.11 5.86 -14.24
CA GLY A 62 4.01 7.13 -14.94
C GLY A 62 2.64 7.80 -14.77
N VAL A 63 1.57 7.03 -14.94
CA VAL A 63 0.18 7.50 -14.74
C VAL A 63 -0.04 7.93 -13.29
N LEU A 64 0.35 7.12 -12.31
CA LEU A 64 0.23 7.46 -10.88
C LEU A 64 1.00 8.73 -10.54
N SER A 65 2.21 8.89 -11.09
CA SER A 65 3.03 10.09 -10.88
C SER A 65 2.36 11.33 -11.48
N LEU A 66 1.73 11.21 -12.65
CA LEU A 66 1.00 12.30 -13.30
C LEU A 66 -0.26 12.70 -12.50
N ILE A 67 -1.00 11.71 -11.98
CA ILE A 67 -2.17 11.94 -11.12
C ILE A 67 -1.78 12.69 -9.84
N THR A 68 -0.62 12.39 -9.26
CA THR A 68 -0.07 13.13 -8.12
C THR A 68 0.33 14.56 -8.48
N LEU A 69 0.93 14.78 -9.65
CA LEU A 69 1.25 16.12 -10.12
C LEU A 69 -0.01 16.98 -10.32
N LEU A 70 -1.13 16.35 -10.64
CA LEU A 70 -2.45 16.99 -10.74
C LEU A 70 -3.17 17.14 -9.39
N ASP A 71 -2.50 16.82 -8.27
CA ASP A 71 -3.00 16.93 -6.89
C ASP A 71 -4.29 16.12 -6.61
N LEU A 72 -4.52 15.06 -7.41
CA LEU A 72 -5.67 14.17 -7.28
C LEU A 72 -5.44 13.06 -6.25
N ILE A 73 -4.18 12.69 -6.00
CA ILE A 73 -3.77 11.66 -5.03
C ILE A 73 -2.59 12.20 -4.23
N GLY A 74 -2.55 11.92 -2.93
CA GLY A 74 -1.46 12.30 -2.06
C GLY A 74 -0.12 11.75 -2.52
N ALA A 75 0.92 12.59 -2.53
CA ALA A 75 2.26 12.16 -2.93
C ALA A 75 2.83 11.03 -2.07
N GLY A 76 2.39 10.91 -0.82
CA GLY A 76 2.71 9.76 0.03
C GLY A 76 2.12 8.46 -0.50
N ASP A 77 0.84 8.48 -0.87
CA ASP A 77 0.09 7.30 -1.33
C ASP A 77 0.67 6.76 -2.63
N THR A 78 1.02 7.66 -3.55
CA THR A 78 1.67 7.30 -4.80
C THR A 78 3.05 6.69 -4.58
N LYS A 79 3.88 7.25 -3.70
CA LYS A 79 5.18 6.64 -3.37
C LYS A 79 5.01 5.24 -2.79
N LEU A 80 4.03 5.06 -1.91
CA LEU A 80 3.75 3.77 -1.31
C LEU A 80 3.25 2.75 -2.35
N LEU A 81 2.37 3.19 -3.26
CA LEU A 81 1.93 2.39 -4.41
C LEU A 81 3.11 1.96 -5.28
N ILE A 82 3.99 2.90 -5.66
CA ILE A 82 5.18 2.62 -6.48
C ILE A 82 6.09 1.59 -5.80
N ILE A 83 6.27 1.66 -4.49
CA ILE A 83 7.06 0.66 -3.74
C ILE A 83 6.37 -0.70 -3.74
N SER A 84 5.04 -0.74 -3.60
CA SER A 84 4.27 -2.00 -3.54
C SER A 84 4.06 -2.68 -4.89
N LEU A 85 3.97 -1.91 -5.97
CA LEU A 85 3.59 -2.36 -7.30
C LEU A 85 4.44 -3.51 -7.87
N PRO A 86 5.78 -3.45 -7.80
CA PRO A 86 6.64 -4.53 -8.31
C PRO A 86 6.40 -5.87 -7.62
N TRP A 87 5.82 -5.88 -6.42
CA TRP A 87 5.59 -7.10 -5.65
C TRP A 87 4.23 -7.72 -5.93
N LEU A 88 3.34 -7.05 -6.65
CA LEU A 88 2.01 -7.56 -6.93
C LEU A 88 2.04 -8.62 -8.03
N ASP A 89 1.25 -9.67 -7.84
CA ASP A 89 0.89 -10.60 -8.89
C ASP A 89 -0.19 -9.97 -9.78
N LEU A 90 0.23 -9.51 -10.96
CA LEU A 90 -0.65 -8.88 -11.95
C LEU A 90 -1.71 -9.84 -12.51
N SER A 91 -1.54 -11.16 -12.39
CA SER A 91 -2.59 -12.11 -12.77
C SER A 91 -3.86 -11.95 -11.92
N ASN A 92 -3.68 -11.55 -10.65
CA ASN A 92 -4.74 -11.35 -9.67
C ASN A 92 -5.09 -9.85 -9.46
N TRP A 93 -4.89 -9.02 -10.48
CA TRP A 93 -5.17 -7.57 -10.40
C TRP A 93 -6.64 -7.27 -10.04
N GLN A 94 -7.58 -8.11 -10.51
CA GLN A 94 -9.01 -7.95 -10.23
C GLN A 94 -9.30 -8.08 -8.73
N MET A 95 -8.76 -9.10 -8.07
CA MET A 95 -8.91 -9.26 -6.62
C MET A 95 -8.30 -8.12 -5.83
N THR A 96 -7.15 -7.61 -6.29
CA THR A 96 -6.49 -6.43 -5.70
C THR A 96 -7.38 -5.20 -5.79
N ALA A 97 -7.97 -4.94 -6.96
CA ALA A 97 -8.85 -3.79 -7.20
C ALA A 97 -10.14 -3.88 -6.38
N VAL A 98 -10.71 -5.08 -6.27
CA VAL A 98 -11.90 -5.35 -5.42
C VAL A 98 -11.56 -5.15 -3.95
N ALA A 99 -10.47 -5.73 -3.45
CA ALA A 99 -10.04 -5.57 -2.06
C ALA A 99 -9.81 -4.09 -1.73
N PHE A 100 -9.11 -3.36 -2.61
CA PHE A 100 -8.86 -1.93 -2.45
C PHE A 100 -10.17 -1.13 -2.39
N SER A 101 -11.10 -1.41 -3.30
CA SER A 101 -12.41 -0.73 -3.35
C SER A 101 -13.25 -0.99 -2.11
N ILE A 102 -13.29 -2.23 -1.63
CA ILE A 102 -14.00 -2.63 -0.40
C ILE A 102 -13.39 -1.91 0.80
N LEU A 103 -12.06 -1.83 0.89
CA LEU A 103 -11.36 -1.21 2.02
C LEU A 103 -11.61 0.30 2.09
N ILE A 104 -11.58 1.00 0.95
CA ILE A 104 -11.95 2.43 0.89
C ILE A 104 -13.40 2.63 1.32
N LEU A 105 -14.33 1.83 0.77
CA LEU A 105 -15.74 1.92 1.13
C LEU A 105 -15.95 1.66 2.63
N CYS A 106 -15.31 0.63 3.17
CA CYS A 106 -15.37 0.30 4.59
C CYS A 106 -14.88 1.48 5.43
N GLN A 107 -13.73 2.07 5.09
CA GLN A 107 -13.17 3.22 5.81
C GLN A 107 -14.10 4.44 5.77
N VAL A 108 -14.69 4.76 4.61
CA VAL A 108 -15.66 5.86 4.48
C VAL A 108 -16.90 5.61 5.33
N LEU A 109 -17.44 4.38 5.31
CA LEU A 109 -18.59 4.00 6.14
C LEU A 109 -18.27 4.07 7.63
N LEU A 110 -17.08 3.63 8.04
CA LEU A 110 -16.63 3.62 9.43
C LEU A 110 -16.47 5.06 9.95
N ILE A 111 -15.82 5.93 9.18
CA ILE A 111 -15.70 7.35 9.53
C ILE A 111 -17.08 8.01 9.56
N ARG A 112 -17.95 7.71 8.59
CA ARG A 112 -19.32 8.22 8.58
C ARG A 112 -20.11 7.73 9.81
N ALA A 113 -19.95 6.48 10.23
CA ALA A 113 -20.63 5.95 11.41
C ALA A 113 -20.14 6.63 12.71
N MET A 114 -18.82 6.83 12.85
CA MET A 114 -18.23 7.41 14.05
C MET A 114 -18.40 8.93 14.12
N ALA A 115 -18.10 9.65 13.04
CA ALA A 115 -18.10 11.12 13.01
C ALA A 115 -19.41 11.73 12.49
N ARG A 116 -20.35 10.89 11.99
CA ARG A 116 -21.62 11.31 11.35
C ARG A 116 -21.45 12.32 10.21
N LYS A 117 -20.26 12.39 9.62
CA LYS A 117 -19.89 13.28 8.52
C LYS A 117 -19.16 12.49 7.44
N ILE A 118 -19.26 12.96 6.20
CA ILE A 118 -18.48 12.41 5.09
C ILE A 118 -17.03 12.91 5.27
N PRO A 119 -16.03 12.01 5.27
CA PRO A 119 -14.62 12.43 5.38
C PRO A 119 -14.22 13.28 4.19
N THR A 120 -13.56 14.42 4.46
CA THR A 120 -12.95 15.26 3.43
C THR A 120 -11.60 14.72 2.95
N ARG A 121 -10.95 13.88 3.78
CA ARG A 121 -9.71 13.17 3.45
C ARG A 121 -9.79 11.73 3.91
N ILE A 122 -9.29 10.82 3.07
CA ILE A 122 -9.23 9.38 3.32
C ILE A 122 -7.75 9.00 3.42
N ALA A 123 -7.38 8.29 4.48
CA ALA A 123 -6.04 7.73 4.63
C ALA A 123 -5.95 6.47 3.76
N LEU A 124 -5.22 6.51 2.64
CA LEU A 124 -5.20 5.43 1.65
C LEU A 124 -4.17 4.35 1.99
N ALA A 125 -3.16 4.62 2.82
CA ALA A 125 -2.12 3.64 3.13
C ALA A 125 -2.66 2.31 3.67
N PRO A 126 -3.63 2.27 4.60
CA PRO A 126 -4.18 1.00 5.08
C PRO A 126 -4.82 0.18 3.95
N ALA A 127 -5.54 0.83 3.04
CA ALA A 127 -6.18 0.17 1.91
C ALA A 127 -5.14 -0.38 0.92
N ILE A 128 -4.09 0.38 0.62
CA ILE A 128 -3.01 -0.05 -0.28
C ILE A 128 -2.26 -1.26 0.31
N LEU A 129 -1.90 -1.19 1.59
CA LEU A 129 -1.13 -2.24 2.27
C LEU A 129 -1.93 -3.54 2.43
N LEU A 130 -3.23 -3.45 2.74
CA LEU A 130 -4.08 -4.63 2.84
C LEU A 130 -4.41 -5.22 1.47
N ALA A 131 -4.70 -4.40 0.46
CA ALA A 131 -4.96 -4.90 -0.89
C ALA A 131 -3.73 -5.62 -1.47
N SER A 132 -2.53 -5.08 -1.24
CA SER A 132 -1.28 -5.74 -1.64
C SER A 132 -1.04 -7.04 -0.88
N ALA A 133 -1.33 -7.08 0.42
CA ALA A 133 -1.26 -8.33 1.19
C ALA A 133 -2.24 -9.40 0.70
N VAL A 134 -3.47 -9.02 0.34
CA VAL A 134 -4.46 -9.96 -0.23
C VAL A 134 -3.99 -10.51 -1.57
N ASN A 135 -3.45 -9.66 -2.45
CA ASN A 135 -2.93 -10.08 -3.74
C ASN A 135 -1.76 -11.08 -3.62
N LEU A 136 -0.90 -10.90 -2.63
CA LEU A 136 0.21 -11.81 -2.36
C LEU A 136 -0.22 -13.13 -1.72
N ALA A 137 -1.41 -13.17 -1.11
CA ALA A 137 -1.95 -14.35 -0.46
C ALA A 137 -2.83 -15.21 -1.39
N SER A 138 -3.25 -14.66 -2.53
CA SER A 138 -4.08 -15.31 -3.55
C SER A 138 -3.25 -15.96 -4.65
#